data_AF-A0A9D6WQI7-F1
#
_entry.id   AF-A0A9D6WQI7-F1
#
_cell.length_a   1.000
_cell.length_b   1.000
_cell.length_c   1.000
_cell.angle_alpha   90.00
_cell.angle_beta   90.00
_cell.angle_gamma   90.00
#
_symmetry.space_group_name_H-M   'P 1'
#
loop_
_entity.id
_entity.type
_entity.pdbx_description
1 polymer ?
#
loop_
_entity_poly.entity_id
_entity_poly.type
_entity_poly.pdbx_seq_one_letter_code
_entity_poly.pdbx_strand_id
1 'polypeptide(L)'
;MRLIFLIALFIATACAPIPVPTTTPPHTSTPRRTASPQPTFIAREPTATQTPTRESTRTLTPTLTLTPMPLTFERNPRAILIEADVANLATMPRDAHVPVFRLYADGLLVFAGESASRATGLDASVRVARLSDSQVQDLLTALDRLGFFALKDFYEPRPKPSDAPTARISIFLNRAKTVQVYAPDADDAPKIFTAAFDVIQQAIPADAPTFLPSEGFLIATPAGTTSELGASVNPSEWKNSNIRLADADDGIAIFSNAFASVANQIASAYPNVLFREGERVYRVRFAPTLPRAPHLSDSVATILNAPREFDGRQFDIIGYFRGWNVYGEARGNPPVSRNDWVIADANGAMYVTGAMPRGLDPSSRADAWTVIRLRAVVNYVRLGTSHLEARRVEILQTVIATPTPGASLTPTPLATRTPTIALATATRAPTRTPIVINSQDAAIAAIKTRFPEIAHIKATPRGTIGATTNITVLAPRQNEWWVVFWEGSGDCPAGCINNRYWYFVVDRDGRVTPAGEYSRVFIAEKNAFEEKGSPMWGVP
;
A
#
# COMPACT_ATOMS: atom_id res chain seq x y z
N MET A 1 -28.25 -54.71 -43.36
CA MET A 1 -27.48 -53.83 -44.28
C MET A 1 -26.34 -53.24 -43.46
N ARG A 2 -25.11 -53.64 -43.78
CA ARG A 2 -23.87 -53.34 -43.05
C ARG A 2 -23.50 -51.87 -43.22
N LEU A 3 -22.81 -51.26 -42.24
CA LEU A 3 -21.43 -50.75 -42.36
C LEU A 3 -21.15 -49.56 -41.38
N ILE A 4 -19.91 -49.56 -40.88
CA ILE A 4 -19.12 -48.46 -40.28
C ILE A 4 -19.17 -48.32 -38.73
N PHE A 5 -18.39 -49.20 -38.08
CA PHE A 5 -17.63 -48.87 -36.86
C PHE A 5 -16.16 -48.81 -37.29
N LEU A 6 -15.50 -47.65 -37.11
CA LEU A 6 -14.10 -47.45 -37.49
C LEU A 6 -13.25 -47.13 -36.25
N ILE A 7 -12.57 -48.18 -35.80
CA ILE A 7 -11.23 -48.28 -35.21
C ILE A 7 -10.56 -46.96 -34.79
N ALA A 8 -10.36 -46.79 -33.49
CA ALA A 8 -9.35 -45.90 -32.91
C ALA A 8 -8.25 -46.78 -32.29
N LEU A 9 -7.07 -46.80 -32.92
CA LEU A 9 -5.90 -47.57 -32.48
C LEU A 9 -4.65 -46.68 -32.58
N PHE A 10 -4.01 -46.47 -31.41
CA PHE A 10 -2.61 -46.09 -31.13
C PHE A 10 -1.94 -44.91 -31.86
N ILE A 11 -1.39 -43.97 -31.09
CA ILE A 11 0.06 -43.68 -30.94
C ILE A 11 0.24 -42.90 -29.63
N ALA A 12 0.85 -43.53 -28.62
CA ALA A 12 1.42 -42.86 -27.46
C ALA A 12 2.95 -42.90 -27.61
N THR A 13 3.54 -41.79 -28.05
CA THR A 13 4.99 -41.64 -28.16
C THR A 13 5.52 -41.08 -26.85
N ALA A 14 6.22 -41.92 -26.08
CA ALA A 14 6.96 -41.50 -24.90
C ALA A 14 8.18 -40.66 -25.32
N CYS A 15 8.23 -39.40 -24.90
CA CYS A 15 9.45 -38.60 -24.93
C CYS A 15 10.22 -38.86 -23.63
N ALA A 16 11.34 -39.58 -23.71
CA ALA A 16 12.30 -39.68 -22.62
C ALA A 16 13.22 -38.43 -22.62
N PRO A 17 13.57 -37.88 -21.44
CA PRO A 17 14.47 -36.73 -21.35
C PRO A 17 15.91 -37.12 -21.70
N ILE A 18 16.53 -36.31 -22.55
CA ILE A 18 17.95 -36.40 -22.93
C ILE A 18 18.81 -35.93 -21.75
N PRO A 19 19.82 -36.70 -21.29
CA PRO A 19 20.73 -36.26 -20.24
C PRO A 19 21.66 -35.16 -20.77
N VAL A 20 21.70 -34.03 -20.06
CA VAL A 20 22.61 -32.91 -20.33
C VAL A 20 24.00 -33.25 -19.76
N PRO A 21 25.08 -33.11 -20.55
CA PRO A 21 26.44 -33.34 -20.05
C PRO A 21 26.85 -32.24 -19.06
N THR A 22 27.18 -32.65 -17.84
CA THR A 22 27.74 -31.79 -16.79
C THR A 22 29.19 -31.44 -17.16
N THR A 23 29.41 -30.20 -17.61
CA THR A 23 30.77 -29.67 -17.78
C THR A 23 31.24 -29.11 -16.45
N THR A 24 32.30 -29.72 -15.91
CA THR A 24 32.98 -29.26 -14.70
C THR A 24 33.88 -28.08 -15.07
N PRO A 25 33.74 -26.89 -14.44
CA PRO A 25 34.62 -25.77 -14.73
C PRO A 25 36.03 -26.01 -14.15
N PRO A 26 37.10 -25.58 -14.85
CA PRO A 26 38.46 -25.72 -14.36
C PRO A 26 38.72 -24.78 -13.18
N HIS A 27 39.32 -25.34 -12.12
CA HIS A 27 39.84 -24.60 -10.98
C HIS A 27 40.92 -23.61 -11.45
N THR A 28 40.62 -22.32 -11.36
CA THR A 28 41.61 -21.25 -11.52
C THR A 28 42.23 -20.98 -10.16
N SER A 29 43.50 -21.36 -9.99
CA SER A 29 44.28 -21.03 -8.81
C SER A 29 44.67 -19.55 -8.82
N THR A 30 44.25 -18.81 -7.79
CA THR A 30 44.61 -17.41 -7.59
C THR A 30 46.05 -17.32 -7.03
N PRO A 31 46.96 -16.56 -7.64
CA PRO A 31 48.30 -16.39 -7.09
C PRO A 31 48.27 -15.53 -5.82
N ARG A 32 48.91 -16.07 -4.78
CA ARG A 32 49.14 -15.45 -3.46
C ARG A 32 50.00 -14.20 -3.65
N ARG A 33 49.43 -13.02 -3.38
CA ARG A 33 50.13 -11.73 -3.45
C ARG A 33 51.03 -11.57 -2.22
N THR A 34 52.33 -11.53 -2.45
CA THR A 34 53.39 -11.25 -1.47
C THR A 34 53.25 -9.84 -0.92
N ALA A 35 53.35 -9.70 0.41
CA ALA A 35 53.31 -8.42 1.11
C ALA A 35 54.49 -7.52 0.71
N SER A 36 54.19 -6.26 0.43
CA SER A 36 55.18 -5.20 0.20
C SER A 36 55.50 -4.50 1.54
N PRO A 37 56.76 -4.09 1.79
CA PRO A 37 57.18 -3.58 3.07
C PRO A 37 56.65 -2.16 3.33
N GLN A 38 56.33 -1.94 4.60
CA GLN A 38 55.81 -0.72 5.20
C GLN A 38 56.88 0.38 5.22
N PRO A 39 56.62 1.60 4.71
CA PRO A 39 57.59 2.68 4.80
C PRO A 39 57.65 3.25 6.23
N THR A 40 58.87 3.34 6.75
CA THR A 40 59.21 3.96 8.02
C THR A 40 59.00 5.47 7.93
N PHE A 41 58.07 6.00 8.73
CA PHE A 41 57.91 7.44 8.93
C PHE A 41 58.96 7.94 9.94
N ILE A 42 59.81 8.86 9.50
CA ILE A 42 60.70 9.65 10.35
C ILE A 42 59.87 10.78 10.96
N ALA A 43 59.79 10.81 12.30
CA ALA A 43 59.20 11.92 13.04
C ALA A 43 60.04 13.19 12.84
N ARG A 44 59.43 14.25 12.28
CA ARG A 44 59.97 15.61 12.34
C ARG A 44 59.25 16.38 13.45
N GLU A 45 60.07 17.01 14.27
CA GLU A 45 59.75 17.92 15.36
C GLU A 45 58.99 19.15 14.84
N PRO A 46 57.90 19.61 15.49
CA PRO A 46 57.15 20.76 15.01
C PRO A 46 57.86 22.07 15.37
N THR A 47 58.26 22.83 14.34
CA THR A 47 58.67 24.22 14.48
C THR A 47 57.43 25.10 14.62
N ALA A 48 57.32 25.83 15.73
CA ALA A 48 56.26 26.79 16.00
C ALA A 48 56.29 27.93 14.95
N THR A 49 55.32 27.93 14.03
CA THR A 49 55.06 29.05 13.13
C THR A 49 53.81 29.79 13.64
N GLN A 50 53.97 31.06 13.97
CA GLN A 50 52.89 31.93 14.41
C GLN A 50 51.92 32.18 13.24
N THR A 51 50.67 31.77 13.41
CA THR A 51 49.57 32.03 12.46
C THR A 51 49.01 33.44 12.72
N PRO A 52 48.91 34.32 11.72
CA PRO A 52 48.28 35.62 11.88
C PRO A 52 46.77 35.46 12.11
N THR A 53 46.25 36.20 13.08
CA THR A 53 44.82 36.32 13.40
C THR A 53 44.05 36.79 12.16
N ARG A 54 43.32 35.85 11.55
CA ARG A 54 42.42 36.13 10.43
C ARG A 54 41.08 36.60 10.98
N GLU A 55 40.75 37.84 10.70
CA GLU A 55 39.47 38.47 11.01
C GLU A 55 38.32 37.66 10.40
N SER A 56 37.40 37.19 11.25
CA SER A 56 36.33 36.29 10.86
C SER A 56 35.19 37.06 10.20
N THR A 57 35.29 37.29 8.89
CA THR A 57 34.18 37.76 8.07
C THR A 57 33.06 36.72 8.13
N ARG A 58 31.99 37.00 8.86
CA ARG A 58 30.75 36.22 8.87
C ARG A 58 30.15 36.24 7.47
N THR A 59 30.47 35.23 6.66
CA THR A 59 29.71 34.90 5.46
C THR A 59 28.32 34.48 5.92
N LEU A 60 27.32 35.32 5.68
CA LEU A 60 25.91 34.97 5.89
C LEU A 60 25.56 33.86 4.91
N THR A 61 25.56 32.61 5.38
CA THR A 61 25.05 31.48 4.61
C THR A 61 23.58 31.76 4.31
N PRO A 62 23.17 31.90 3.04
CA PRO A 62 21.78 32.15 2.70
C PRO A 62 20.95 30.98 3.23
N THR A 63 20.08 31.26 4.20
CA THR A 63 19.09 30.30 4.68
C THR A 63 18.06 30.12 3.58
N LEU A 64 18.20 29.05 2.79
CA LEU A 64 17.18 28.66 1.81
C LEU A 64 15.89 28.35 2.56
N THR A 65 14.93 29.27 2.49
CA THR A 65 13.59 29.05 3.02
C THR A 65 12.83 28.20 2.02
N LEU A 66 12.95 26.87 2.13
CA LEU A 66 12.14 25.96 1.35
C LEU A 66 10.67 26.16 1.76
N THR A 67 9.85 26.62 0.82
CA THR A 67 8.41 26.71 1.03
C THR A 67 7.86 25.28 1.03
N PRO A 68 7.25 24.78 2.12
CA PRO A 68 6.76 23.42 2.17
C PRO A 68 5.68 23.22 1.09
N MET A 69 5.84 22.22 0.24
CA MET A 69 4.79 21.86 -0.70
C MET A 69 3.61 21.29 0.08
N PRO A 70 2.37 21.71 -0.19
CA PRO A 70 1.20 21.08 0.41
C PRO A 70 1.15 19.62 -0.02
N LEU A 71 1.36 18.70 0.92
CA LEU A 71 1.22 17.27 0.69
C LEU A 71 -0.27 16.94 0.58
N THR A 72 -0.69 16.46 -0.59
CA THR A 72 -2.05 15.96 -0.83
C THR A 72 -2.03 14.44 -0.79
N PHE A 73 -3.06 13.82 -0.20
CA PHE A 73 -3.24 12.36 -0.19
C PHE A 73 -4.63 11.96 -0.66
N GLU A 74 -4.74 10.77 -1.26
CA GLU A 74 -6.00 10.19 -1.69
C GLU A 74 -6.74 9.61 -0.48
N ARG A 75 -8.00 9.96 -0.27
CA ARG A 75 -8.81 9.52 0.89
C ARG A 75 -9.39 8.12 0.73
N ASN A 76 -8.63 7.23 0.11
CA ASN A 76 -9.01 5.84 -0.03
C ASN A 76 -8.75 5.12 1.31
N PRO A 77 -9.77 4.68 2.08
CA PRO A 77 -9.67 3.94 3.32
C PRO A 77 -8.80 2.68 3.21
N ARG A 78 -8.66 2.12 2.00
CA ARG A 78 -7.78 0.96 1.78
C ARG A 78 -6.34 1.36 1.54
N ALA A 79 -6.10 2.60 1.09
CA ALA A 79 -4.75 3.09 0.92
C ALA A 79 -4.13 3.24 2.30
N ILE A 80 -3.12 2.41 2.57
CA ILE A 80 -2.21 2.63 3.68
C ILE A 80 -1.51 3.95 3.36
N LEU A 81 -1.63 4.95 4.23
CA LEU A 81 -0.98 6.24 4.07
C LEU A 81 0.41 6.22 4.70
N ILE A 82 0.52 5.68 5.92
CA ILE A 82 1.78 5.55 6.65
C ILE A 82 1.81 4.16 7.31
N GLU A 83 2.93 3.46 7.17
CA GLU A 83 3.24 2.25 7.93
C GLU A 83 4.63 2.39 8.54
N ALA A 84 4.73 2.34 9.86
CA ALA A 84 5.99 2.27 10.59
C ALA A 84 6.06 0.97 11.37
N ASP A 85 7.21 0.33 11.32
CA ASP A 85 7.36 -1.02 11.85
C ASP A 85 8.82 -1.33 12.23
N VAL A 86 9.00 -2.31 13.11
CA VAL A 86 10.31 -2.82 13.52
C VAL A 86 10.28 -4.33 13.37
N ALA A 87 10.83 -4.82 12.26
CA ALA A 87 10.87 -6.23 11.97
C ALA A 87 12.24 -6.81 12.36
N ASN A 88 12.22 -7.83 13.22
CA ASN A 88 13.32 -8.80 13.33
C ASN A 88 12.99 -10.09 12.53
N LEU A 89 11.89 -10.08 11.78
CA LEU A 89 11.17 -11.28 11.37
C LEU A 89 11.12 -11.40 9.84
N ALA A 90 12.18 -11.95 9.26
CA ALA A 90 12.22 -12.35 7.84
C ALA A 90 11.18 -13.44 7.47
N THR A 91 10.22 -13.77 8.33
CA THR A 91 9.37 -14.97 8.18
C THR A 91 7.87 -14.78 8.43
N MET A 92 7.40 -13.59 8.86
CA MET A 92 5.97 -13.34 9.07
C MET A 92 5.30 -12.88 7.77
N PRO A 93 4.16 -13.46 7.35
CA PRO A 93 3.32 -12.89 6.31
C PRO A 93 2.89 -11.47 6.70
N ARG A 94 3.10 -10.50 5.80
CA ARG A 94 2.84 -9.07 6.08
C ARG A 94 1.40 -8.79 6.50
N ASP A 95 0.45 -9.60 6.04
CA ASP A 95 -0.97 -9.48 6.36
C ASP A 95 -1.35 -9.91 7.78
N ALA A 96 -0.51 -10.74 8.42
CA ALA A 96 -0.71 -11.26 9.76
C ALA A 96 -0.05 -10.43 10.86
N HIS A 97 0.87 -9.55 10.46
CA HIS A 97 1.65 -8.74 11.38
C HIS A 97 0.86 -7.54 11.89
N VAL A 98 0.83 -7.36 13.21
CA VAL A 98 0.33 -6.13 13.85
C VAL A 98 1.45 -5.09 13.77
N PRO A 99 1.31 -4.04 12.94
CA PRO A 99 2.35 -3.05 12.78
C PRO A 99 2.51 -2.22 14.05
N VAL A 100 3.71 -1.67 14.27
CA VAL A 100 3.93 -0.66 15.31
C VAL A 100 3.01 0.54 15.07
N PHE A 101 2.80 0.90 13.80
CA PHE A 101 1.88 1.96 13.40
C PHE A 101 1.42 1.73 11.95
N ARG A 102 0.10 1.71 11.70
CA ARG A 102 -0.46 1.74 10.34
C ARG A 102 -1.64 2.69 10.28
N LEU A 103 -1.45 3.78 9.56
CA LEU A 103 -2.47 4.78 9.27
C LEU A 103 -3.00 4.56 7.86
N TYR A 104 -4.31 4.40 7.74
CA TYR A 104 -5.03 4.41 6.48
C TYR A 104 -5.42 5.85 6.10
N ALA A 105 -5.64 6.09 4.81
CA ALA A 105 -5.88 7.43 4.31
C ALA A 105 -7.26 8.01 4.64
N ASP A 106 -8.16 7.21 5.23
CA ASP A 106 -9.41 7.69 5.85
C ASP A 106 -9.24 8.06 7.33
N GLY A 107 -8.01 7.98 7.85
CA GLY A 107 -7.67 8.29 9.22
C GLY A 107 -7.73 7.09 10.17
N LEU A 108 -8.17 5.90 9.75
CA LEU A 108 -8.12 4.72 10.62
C LEU A 108 -6.66 4.40 10.98
N LEU A 109 -6.37 4.32 12.27
CA LEU A 109 -5.06 3.99 12.80
C LEU A 109 -5.14 2.64 13.50
N VAL A 110 -4.27 1.71 13.11
CA VAL A 110 -4.10 0.38 13.72
C VAL A 110 -2.67 0.23 14.21
N PHE A 111 -2.48 -0.18 15.45
CA PHE A 111 -1.15 -0.25 16.04
C PHE A 111 -1.07 -1.29 17.18
N ALA A 112 0.15 -1.75 17.48
CA ALA A 112 0.44 -2.59 18.63
C ALA A 112 0.48 -1.78 19.94
N GLY A 113 -0.18 -2.25 21.01
CA GLY A 113 -0.11 -1.64 22.35
C GLY A 113 1.18 -1.94 23.13
N GLU A 114 1.39 -1.21 24.23
CA GLU A 114 2.64 -1.22 25.02
C GLU A 114 3.02 -2.58 25.63
N SER A 115 2.06 -3.49 25.86
CA SER A 115 2.29 -4.77 26.53
C SER A 115 2.71 -5.92 25.62
N ALA A 116 2.96 -5.66 24.33
CA ALA A 116 3.34 -6.68 23.37
C ALA A 116 4.83 -7.04 23.46
N SER A 117 5.16 -8.32 23.68
CA SER A 117 6.49 -8.79 23.26
C SER A 117 6.57 -8.62 21.74
N ARG A 118 7.49 -7.76 21.26
CA ARG A 118 7.63 -7.38 19.84
C ARG A 118 7.99 -8.56 18.91
N ALA A 119 8.26 -9.74 19.46
CA ALA A 119 8.86 -10.85 18.72
C ALA A 119 7.90 -11.65 17.84
N THR A 120 6.58 -11.55 17.98
CA THR A 120 5.64 -12.34 17.15
C THR A 120 4.49 -11.55 16.53
N GLY A 121 4.23 -10.32 16.98
CA GLY A 121 3.06 -9.54 16.56
C GLY A 121 1.71 -10.10 17.02
N LEU A 122 1.66 -11.32 17.59
CA LEU A 122 0.45 -11.97 18.09
C LEU A 122 0.18 -11.68 19.56
N ASP A 123 1.24 -11.36 20.30
CA ASP A 123 1.17 -11.04 21.73
C ASP A 123 0.75 -9.57 21.95
N ALA A 124 0.61 -8.81 20.86
CA ALA A 124 0.21 -7.43 20.90
C ALA A 124 -1.29 -7.28 21.08
N SER A 125 -1.69 -6.56 22.13
CA SER A 125 -3.02 -5.96 22.15
C SER A 125 -3.12 -5.02 20.95
N VAL A 126 -3.94 -5.37 19.97
CA VAL A 126 -4.22 -4.48 18.83
C VAL A 126 -5.02 -3.30 19.37
N ARG A 127 -4.60 -2.08 19.07
CA ARG A 127 -5.35 -0.88 19.39
C ARG A 127 -5.77 -0.19 18.09
N VAL A 128 -6.90 0.49 18.17
CA VAL A 128 -7.42 1.28 17.05
C VAL A 128 -7.73 2.68 17.49
N ALA A 129 -7.48 3.62 16.60
CA ALA A 129 -7.89 5.01 16.75
C ALA A 129 -8.31 5.58 15.39
N ARG A 130 -8.77 6.83 15.40
CA ARG A 130 -8.99 7.59 14.18
C ARG A 130 -8.32 8.95 14.30
N LEU A 131 -7.54 9.31 13.29
CA LEU A 131 -7.00 10.66 13.15
C LEU A 131 -7.94 11.47 12.26
N SER A 132 -8.20 12.72 12.66
CA SER A 132 -8.85 13.71 11.80
C SER A 132 -7.94 14.11 10.63
N ASP A 133 -8.51 14.64 9.56
CA ASP A 133 -7.74 15.10 8.39
C ASP A 133 -6.65 16.10 8.76
N SER A 134 -6.94 17.01 9.70
CA SER A 134 -5.96 17.97 10.19
C SER A 134 -4.80 17.28 10.89
N GLN A 135 -5.07 16.28 11.73
CA GLN A 135 -4.02 15.50 12.41
C GLN A 135 -3.17 14.71 11.41
N VAL A 136 -3.80 14.12 10.38
CA VAL A 136 -3.08 13.45 9.30
C VAL A 136 -2.18 14.44 8.54
N GLN A 137 -2.69 15.62 8.22
CA GLN A 137 -1.93 16.66 7.53
C GLN A 137 -0.78 17.20 8.37
N ASP A 138 -1.00 17.39 9.68
CA ASP A 138 0.02 17.83 10.63
C ASP A 138 1.14 16.80 10.74
N LEU A 139 0.80 15.51 10.81
CA LEU A 139 1.77 14.41 10.82
C LEU A 139 2.62 14.39 9.54
N LEU A 140 1.99 14.48 8.36
CA LEU A 140 2.71 14.54 7.09
C LEU A 140 3.62 15.77 6.99
N THR A 141 3.14 16.92 7.45
CA THR A 141 3.90 18.17 7.48
C THR A 141 5.10 18.09 8.43
N ALA A 142 4.94 17.43 9.57
CA ALA A 142 6.04 17.19 10.51
C ALA A 142 7.13 16.32 9.89
N LEU A 143 6.75 15.24 9.19
CA LEU A 143 7.69 14.36 8.48
C LEU A 143 8.44 15.08 7.35
N ASP A 144 7.76 15.96 6.61
CA ASP A 144 8.39 16.81 5.59
C ASP A 144 9.42 17.77 6.19
N ARG A 145 9.06 18.46 7.28
CA ARG A 145 9.96 19.38 7.98
C ARG A 145 11.20 18.71 8.55
N LEU A 146 11.09 17.44 8.95
CA LEU A 146 12.25 16.64 9.38
C LEU A 146 13.19 16.28 8.22
N GLY A 147 12.75 16.42 6.97
CA GLY A 147 13.50 16.02 5.79
C GLY A 147 13.41 14.52 5.51
N PHE A 148 12.39 13.81 6.03
CA PHE A 148 12.23 12.37 5.83
C PHE A 148 12.20 12.00 4.34
N PHE A 149 11.49 12.77 3.52
CA PHE A 149 11.37 12.50 2.08
C PHE A 149 12.69 12.62 1.30
N ALA A 150 13.71 13.28 1.87
CA ALA A 150 15.04 13.41 1.29
C ALA A 150 16.00 12.27 1.68
N LEU A 151 15.62 11.39 2.60
CA LEU A 151 16.45 10.24 3.00
C LEU A 151 16.63 9.26 1.83
N LYS A 152 17.72 8.48 1.83
CA LYS A 152 17.87 7.29 0.98
C LYS A 152 16.86 6.22 1.38
N ASP A 153 16.61 5.28 0.48
CA ASP A 153 15.62 4.22 0.72
C ASP A 153 16.11 3.15 1.72
N PHE A 154 17.43 2.99 1.88
CA PHE A 154 18.04 1.99 2.76
C PHE A 154 19.33 2.48 3.42
N TYR A 155 19.51 2.15 4.69
CA TYR A 155 20.71 2.39 5.48
C TYR A 155 21.11 1.12 6.23
N GLU A 156 22.39 0.76 6.16
CA GLU A 156 22.95 -0.40 6.85
C GLU A 156 24.33 -0.04 7.43
N PRO A 157 24.53 -0.27 8.75
CA PRO A 157 25.78 0.04 9.42
C PRO A 157 26.94 -0.85 8.96
N ARG A 158 28.16 -0.34 9.10
CA ARG A 158 29.39 -1.10 8.83
C ARG A 158 30.37 -1.01 9.99
N PRO A 159 30.69 -2.12 10.68
CA PRO A 159 30.28 -3.50 10.40
C PRO A 159 28.80 -3.77 10.73
N LYS A 160 28.19 -4.72 10.03
CA LYS A 160 26.79 -5.13 10.24
C LYS A 160 26.67 -5.92 11.55
N PRO A 161 25.87 -5.47 12.54
CA PRO A 161 25.52 -6.30 13.69
C PRO A 161 24.83 -7.60 13.25
N SER A 162 25.08 -8.73 13.91
CA SER A 162 24.47 -10.01 13.53
C SER A 162 22.97 -10.09 13.82
N ASP A 163 22.52 -9.43 14.89
CA ASP A 163 21.20 -9.66 15.49
C ASP A 163 20.40 -8.37 15.73
N ALA A 164 20.72 -7.30 14.99
CA ALA A 164 20.00 -6.04 15.14
C ALA A 164 18.69 -6.02 14.32
N PRO A 165 17.63 -5.38 14.84
CA PRO A 165 16.36 -5.28 14.14
C PRO A 165 16.44 -4.33 12.94
N THR A 166 15.54 -4.49 11.98
CA THR A 166 15.34 -3.53 10.89
C THR A 166 14.08 -2.73 11.17
N ALA A 167 14.22 -1.40 11.27
CA ALA A 167 13.08 -0.50 11.31
C ALA A 167 12.75 0.01 9.90
N ARG A 168 11.47 0.24 9.65
CA ARG A 168 10.95 0.70 8.36
C ARG A 168 9.88 1.75 8.57
N ILE A 169 9.90 2.79 7.75
CA ILE A 169 8.77 3.72 7.56
C ILE A 169 8.43 3.73 6.07
N SER A 170 7.17 3.50 5.74
CA SER A 170 6.62 3.60 4.39
C SER A 170 5.51 4.64 4.37
N ILE A 171 5.59 5.59 3.46
CA ILE A 171 4.57 6.64 3.24
C ILE A 171 4.08 6.52 1.81
N PHE A 172 2.77 6.40 1.61
CA PHE A 172 2.14 6.25 0.30
C PHE A 172 1.27 7.48 0.00
N LEU A 173 1.91 8.51 -0.57
CA LEU A 173 1.22 9.66 -1.14
C LEU A 173 1.08 9.45 -2.66
N ASN A 174 1.20 10.52 -3.45
CA ASN A 174 1.32 10.43 -4.92
C ASN A 174 2.53 9.57 -5.36
N ARG A 175 3.56 9.47 -4.51
CA ARG A 175 4.69 8.55 -4.67
C ARG A 175 4.89 7.78 -3.37
N ALA A 176 5.08 6.47 -3.47
CA ALA A 176 5.50 5.68 -2.33
C ALA A 176 6.96 6.01 -1.96
N LYS A 177 7.19 6.43 -0.72
CA LYS A 177 8.52 6.58 -0.12
C LYS A 177 8.67 5.55 0.97
N THR A 178 9.64 4.64 0.83
CA THR A 178 10.01 3.69 1.87
C THR A 178 11.43 3.97 2.29
N VAL A 179 11.66 4.12 3.59
CA VAL A 179 12.99 4.21 4.20
C VAL A 179 13.14 3.06 5.17
N GLN A 180 14.22 2.29 5.03
CA GLN A 180 14.57 1.18 5.89
C GLN A 180 15.93 1.45 6.54
N VAL A 181 16.02 1.19 7.84
CA VAL A 181 17.25 1.34 8.62
C VAL A 181 17.50 0.05 9.39
N TYR A 182 18.59 -0.63 9.07
CA TYR A 182 19.10 -1.76 9.85
C TYR A 182 19.79 -1.23 11.10
N ALA A 183 19.48 -1.80 12.27
CA ALA A 183 19.96 -1.32 13.57
C ALA A 183 19.67 0.19 13.76
N PRO A 184 18.39 0.60 13.92
CA PRO A 184 18.03 2.01 14.03
C PRO A 184 18.70 2.76 15.20
N ASP A 185 19.23 2.02 16.18
CA ASP A 185 19.95 2.55 17.34
C ASP A 185 21.49 2.61 17.13
N ALA A 186 22.00 2.23 15.95
CA ALA A 186 23.43 2.33 15.63
C ALA A 186 23.86 3.81 15.46
N ASP A 187 25.11 4.12 15.81
CA ASP A 187 25.64 5.50 15.78
C ASP A 187 25.61 6.16 14.39
N ASP A 188 25.65 5.36 13.33
CA ASP A 188 25.60 5.80 11.93
C ASP A 188 24.18 5.78 11.32
N ALA A 189 23.18 5.36 12.09
CA ALA A 189 21.78 5.47 11.69
C ALA A 189 21.40 6.96 11.49
N PRO A 190 20.67 7.32 10.43
CA PRO A 190 20.25 8.70 10.23
C PRO A 190 19.35 9.17 11.38
N LYS A 191 19.80 10.14 12.18
CA LYS A 191 19.02 10.71 13.28
C LYS A 191 17.63 11.23 12.86
N ILE A 192 17.50 11.67 11.60
CA ILE A 192 16.22 12.08 11.01
C ILE A 192 15.23 10.92 10.97
N PHE A 193 15.68 9.69 10.71
CA PHE A 193 14.82 8.51 10.71
C PHE A 193 14.26 8.24 12.10
N THR A 194 15.10 8.25 13.14
CA THR A 194 14.66 8.08 14.54
C THR A 194 13.65 9.16 14.92
N ALA A 195 13.94 10.44 14.63
CA ALA A 195 13.01 11.54 14.89
C ALA A 195 11.67 11.38 14.14
N ALA A 196 11.70 10.90 12.89
CA ALA A 196 10.48 10.62 12.12
C ALA A 196 9.68 9.47 12.74
N PHE A 197 10.36 8.42 13.20
CA PHE A 197 9.73 7.28 13.88
C PHE A 197 9.06 7.72 15.20
N ASP A 198 9.72 8.59 15.97
CA ASP A 198 9.18 9.16 17.21
C ASP A 198 7.96 10.04 16.96
N VAL A 199 8.00 10.90 15.93
CA VAL A 199 6.83 11.73 15.55
C VAL A 199 5.63 10.86 15.15
N ILE A 200 5.85 9.76 14.44
CA ILE A 200 4.80 8.81 14.10
C ILE A 200 4.21 8.16 15.36
N GLN A 201 5.06 7.72 16.29
CA GLN A 201 4.58 7.14 17.56
C GLN A 201 3.83 8.16 18.43
N GLN A 202 4.26 9.43 18.45
CA GLN A 202 3.58 10.50 19.19
C GLN A 202 2.20 10.85 18.62
N ALA A 203 1.92 10.50 17.36
CA ALA A 203 0.61 10.68 16.75
C ALA A 203 -0.43 9.65 17.26
N ILE A 204 -0.01 8.64 18.02
CA ILE A 204 -0.89 7.63 18.61
C ILE A 204 -1.70 8.26 19.77
N PRO A 205 -3.04 8.25 19.71
CA PRO A 205 -3.86 8.73 20.82
C PRO A 205 -3.70 7.85 22.07
N ALA A 206 -3.43 8.47 23.22
CA ALA A 206 -3.20 7.76 24.48
C ALA A 206 -4.43 6.94 24.94
N ASP A 207 -5.63 7.38 24.58
CA ASP A 207 -6.93 6.83 24.93
C ASP A 207 -7.51 5.83 23.90
N ALA A 208 -6.73 5.44 22.89
CA ALA A 208 -7.17 4.51 21.86
C ALA A 208 -7.69 3.17 22.43
N PRO A 209 -8.91 2.72 22.10
CA PRO A 209 -9.42 1.46 22.63
C PRO A 209 -8.65 0.24 22.10
N THR A 210 -8.64 -0.82 22.90
CA THR A 210 -8.19 -2.14 22.46
C THR A 210 -9.21 -2.73 21.50
N PHE A 211 -8.73 -3.17 20.33
CA PHE A 211 -9.49 -3.97 19.39
C PHE A 211 -9.38 -5.45 19.77
N LEU A 212 -10.53 -6.08 19.99
CA LEU A 212 -10.63 -7.51 20.24
C LEU A 212 -11.04 -8.21 18.95
N PRO A 213 -10.09 -8.78 18.18
CA PRO A 213 -10.44 -9.55 17.00
C PRO A 213 -11.37 -10.70 17.38
N SER A 214 -12.40 -10.90 16.57
CA SER A 214 -13.30 -12.06 16.65
C SER A 214 -13.03 -13.07 15.53
N GLU A 215 -12.11 -12.76 14.63
CA GLU A 215 -11.79 -13.59 13.48
C GLU A 215 -10.30 -13.48 13.12
N GLY A 216 -9.80 -14.49 12.44
CA GLY A 216 -8.39 -14.55 12.05
C GLY A 216 -8.10 -15.74 11.14
N PHE A 217 -6.83 -15.90 10.80
CA PHE A 217 -6.34 -16.96 9.93
C PHE A 217 -5.30 -17.79 10.67
N LEU A 218 -5.46 -19.11 10.66
CA LEU A 218 -4.52 -20.07 11.26
C LEU A 218 -3.83 -20.83 10.15
N ILE A 219 -2.50 -20.89 10.20
CA ILE A 219 -1.65 -21.70 9.31
C ILE A 219 -0.85 -22.65 10.19
N ALA A 220 -0.80 -23.93 9.82
CA ALA A 220 -0.09 -24.97 10.55
C ALA A 220 0.83 -25.72 9.59
N THR A 221 2.11 -25.34 9.55
CA THR A 221 3.09 -25.98 8.68
C THR A 221 3.63 -27.25 9.36
N PRO A 222 3.57 -28.44 8.72
CA PRO A 222 4.17 -29.64 9.29
C PRO A 222 5.66 -29.46 9.60
N ALA A 223 6.08 -29.89 10.78
CA ALA A 223 7.46 -29.81 11.27
C ALA A 223 8.09 -31.20 11.49
N GLY A 224 7.38 -32.28 11.10
CA GLY A 224 7.78 -33.67 11.34
C GLY A 224 7.02 -34.29 12.50
N THR A 225 7.61 -35.33 13.09
CA THR A 225 7.11 -36.01 14.28
C THR A 225 7.91 -35.63 15.52
N THR A 226 7.38 -35.94 16.71
CA THR A 226 8.09 -35.70 17.97
C THR A 226 9.42 -36.44 18.08
N SER A 227 9.54 -37.64 17.48
CA SER A 227 10.78 -38.42 17.45
C SER A 227 11.81 -37.82 16.49
N GLU A 228 11.40 -37.28 15.35
CA GLU A 228 12.28 -36.67 14.35
C GLU A 228 12.90 -35.34 14.82
N LEU A 229 12.17 -34.55 15.63
CA LEU A 229 12.64 -33.24 16.11
C LEU A 229 13.67 -33.33 17.25
N GLY A 230 13.85 -34.51 17.83
CA GLY A 230 14.79 -34.77 18.92
C GLY A 230 14.26 -34.34 20.30
N ALA A 231 14.83 -34.95 21.35
CA ALA A 231 14.36 -34.80 22.74
C ALA A 231 14.50 -33.39 23.33
N SER A 232 15.22 -32.49 22.67
CA SER A 232 15.36 -31.08 23.09
C SER A 232 14.17 -30.22 22.70
N VAL A 233 13.28 -30.69 21.81
CA VAL A 233 12.11 -29.95 21.36
C VAL A 233 10.89 -30.39 22.17
N ASN A 234 10.30 -29.45 22.92
CA ASN A 234 9.10 -29.68 23.72
C ASN A 234 7.89 -28.95 23.09
N PRO A 235 7.23 -29.53 22.08
CA PRO A 235 6.07 -28.91 21.46
C PRO A 235 4.86 -28.90 22.41
N SER A 236 4.12 -27.81 22.43
CA SER A 236 2.90 -27.66 23.21
C SER A 236 1.79 -28.56 22.67
N GLU A 237 0.94 -29.13 23.53
CA GLU A 237 -0.17 -29.95 23.06
C GLU A 237 -1.27 -29.10 22.40
N TRP A 238 -1.76 -29.55 21.23
CA TRP A 238 -2.92 -28.94 20.59
C TRP A 238 -4.22 -29.43 21.22
N LYS A 239 -4.88 -28.59 22.02
CA LYS A 239 -6.09 -28.96 22.79
C LYS A 239 -7.41 -28.57 22.12
N ASN A 240 -7.39 -27.86 20.99
CA ASN A 240 -8.62 -27.42 20.32
C ASN A 240 -9.18 -28.54 19.45
N SER A 241 -10.19 -29.26 19.95
CA SER A 241 -10.81 -30.37 19.23
C SER A 241 -11.64 -29.97 18.00
N ASN A 242 -11.99 -28.69 17.87
CA ASN A 242 -12.83 -28.20 16.77
C ASN A 242 -12.02 -27.83 15.53
N ILE A 243 -10.70 -27.73 15.66
CA ILE A 243 -9.78 -27.33 14.61
C ILE A 243 -8.64 -28.34 14.58
N ARG A 244 -8.50 -29.07 13.48
CA ARG A 244 -7.35 -29.95 13.28
C ARG A 244 -6.21 -29.16 12.67
N LEU A 245 -5.00 -29.32 13.19
CA LEU A 245 -3.84 -28.64 12.63
C LEU A 245 -3.52 -29.14 11.22
N ALA A 246 -3.81 -30.41 10.92
CA ALA A 246 -3.67 -30.95 9.57
C ALA A 246 -4.55 -30.23 8.52
N ASP A 247 -5.70 -29.68 8.91
CA ASP A 247 -6.63 -29.02 7.98
C ASP A 247 -6.22 -27.55 7.73
N ALA A 248 -5.19 -27.05 8.44
CA ALA A 248 -4.71 -25.67 8.39
C ALA A 248 -3.36 -25.53 7.68
N ASP A 249 -2.93 -26.51 6.87
CA ASP A 249 -1.64 -26.46 6.16
C ASP A 249 -1.56 -25.35 5.12
N ASP A 250 -2.63 -25.15 4.34
CA ASP A 250 -2.85 -24.01 3.44
C ASP A 250 -3.52 -22.81 4.15
N GLY A 251 -3.89 -23.02 5.41
CA GLY A 251 -4.48 -22.06 6.30
C GLY A 251 -6.02 -22.01 6.25
N ILE A 252 -6.61 -21.73 7.40
CA ILE A 252 -8.06 -21.69 7.60
C ILE A 252 -8.50 -20.39 8.27
N ALA A 253 -9.67 -19.89 7.86
CA ALA A 253 -10.34 -18.81 8.56
C ALA A 253 -11.00 -19.34 9.83
N ILE A 254 -10.84 -18.62 10.93
CA ILE A 254 -11.37 -18.97 12.25
C ILE A 254 -12.21 -17.80 12.76
N PHE A 255 -13.36 -18.11 13.35
CA PHE A 255 -14.33 -17.12 13.79
C PHE A 255 -14.79 -17.37 15.24
N SER A 256 -15.23 -16.30 15.91
CA SER A 256 -15.96 -16.29 17.17
C SER A 256 -15.27 -17.12 18.28
N ASN A 257 -15.96 -18.10 18.85
CA ASN A 257 -15.44 -18.90 19.96
C ASN A 257 -14.18 -19.69 19.58
N ALA A 258 -14.10 -20.15 18.33
CA ALA A 258 -12.92 -20.86 17.85
C ALA A 258 -11.70 -19.91 17.81
N PHE A 259 -11.92 -18.63 17.45
CA PHE A 259 -10.87 -17.62 17.45
C PHE A 259 -10.33 -17.43 18.88
N ALA A 260 -11.21 -17.17 19.85
CA ALA A 260 -10.81 -16.96 21.23
C ALA A 260 -10.07 -18.18 21.81
N SER A 261 -10.51 -19.39 21.49
CA SER A 261 -9.86 -20.62 21.92
C SER A 261 -8.45 -20.76 21.35
N VAL A 262 -8.27 -20.50 20.05
CA VAL A 262 -6.94 -20.56 19.40
C VAL A 262 -6.02 -19.46 19.93
N ALA A 263 -6.52 -18.23 20.05
CA ALA A 263 -5.76 -17.09 20.57
C ALA A 263 -5.23 -17.37 21.99
N ASN A 264 -6.09 -17.83 22.90
CA ASN A 264 -5.70 -18.17 24.27
C ASN A 264 -4.68 -19.29 24.32
N GLN A 265 -4.85 -20.32 23.50
CA GLN A 265 -3.94 -21.45 23.46
C GLN A 265 -2.55 -21.06 22.94
N ILE A 266 -2.49 -20.24 21.89
CA ILE A 266 -1.23 -19.71 21.36
C ILE A 266 -0.54 -18.80 22.36
N ALA A 267 -1.27 -17.87 22.99
CA ALA A 267 -0.74 -17.00 24.02
C ALA A 267 -0.15 -17.80 25.20
N SER A 268 -0.79 -18.91 25.61
CA SER A 268 -0.30 -19.75 26.71
C SER A 268 0.94 -20.59 26.38
N ALA A 269 1.21 -20.84 25.11
CA ALA A 269 2.33 -21.66 24.65
C ALA A 269 3.60 -20.84 24.36
N TYR A 270 3.54 -19.52 24.50
CA TYR A 270 4.63 -18.62 24.16
C TYR A 270 5.91 -18.91 24.97
N PRO A 271 7.12 -18.89 24.34
CA PRO A 271 7.43 -18.51 22.96
C PRO A 271 7.37 -19.67 21.93
N ASN A 272 6.90 -20.86 22.33
CA ASN A 272 6.94 -22.05 21.47
C ASN A 272 5.86 -21.97 20.38
N VAL A 273 6.28 -21.76 19.14
CA VAL A 273 5.41 -21.82 17.95
C VAL A 273 5.12 -23.26 17.47
N LEU A 274 5.62 -24.28 18.20
CA LEU A 274 5.46 -25.69 17.84
C LEU A 274 4.36 -26.32 18.68
N PHE A 275 3.37 -26.90 17.99
CA PHE A 275 2.28 -27.65 18.60
C PHE A 275 2.27 -29.08 18.10
N ARG A 276 1.92 -30.03 18.98
CA ARG A 276 1.70 -31.43 18.60
C ARG A 276 0.21 -31.77 18.53
N GLU A 277 -0.17 -32.51 17.51
CA GLU A 277 -1.49 -33.14 17.34
C GLU A 277 -1.25 -34.63 17.08
N GLY A 278 -1.45 -35.46 18.12
CA GLY A 278 -0.97 -36.84 18.11
C GLY A 278 0.57 -36.90 18.05
N GLU A 279 1.10 -37.67 17.10
CA GLU A 279 2.56 -37.80 16.89
C GLU A 279 3.15 -36.68 16.02
N ARG A 280 2.30 -35.95 15.28
CA ARG A 280 2.72 -34.92 14.33
C ARG A 280 2.94 -33.60 15.05
N VAL A 281 3.99 -32.89 14.66
CA VAL A 281 4.32 -31.56 15.14
C VAL A 281 4.13 -30.56 14.02
N TYR A 282 3.57 -29.41 14.36
CA TYR A 282 3.26 -28.32 13.45
C TYR A 282 3.88 -27.04 13.98
N ARG A 283 4.43 -26.23 13.08
CA ARG A 283 4.69 -24.83 13.33
C ARG A 283 3.40 -24.05 13.08
N VAL A 284 2.79 -23.58 14.15
CA VAL A 284 1.54 -22.84 14.10
C VAL A 284 1.82 -21.35 13.99
N ARG A 285 1.11 -20.70 13.06
CA ARG A 285 1.04 -19.26 12.90
C ARG A 285 -0.41 -18.87 12.94
N PHE A 286 -0.70 -17.84 13.71
CA PHE A 286 -2.03 -17.26 13.78
C PHE A 286 -1.95 -15.82 13.38
N ALA A 287 -3.03 -15.28 12.83
CA ALA A 287 -3.09 -13.96 12.26
C ALA A 287 -4.46 -13.38 12.58
N PRO A 288 -4.61 -12.52 13.59
CA PRO A 288 -5.88 -11.87 13.82
C PRO A 288 -6.25 -11.03 12.59
N THR A 289 -7.50 -11.07 12.17
CA THR A 289 -7.98 -10.14 11.15
C THR A 289 -8.02 -8.77 11.79
N LEU A 290 -7.06 -7.94 11.39
CA LEU A 290 -6.98 -6.56 11.86
C LEU A 290 -8.17 -5.77 11.31
N PRO A 291 -8.64 -4.76 12.05
CA PRO A 291 -9.66 -3.88 11.55
C PRO A 291 -9.09 -3.18 10.33
N ARG A 292 -9.72 -3.42 9.19
CA ARG A 292 -9.38 -2.79 7.92
C ARG A 292 -10.57 -1.95 7.51
N ALA A 293 -10.30 -0.95 6.70
CA ALA A 293 -11.38 -0.28 6.00
C ALA A 293 -12.22 -1.30 5.18
N PRO A 294 -13.54 -1.10 5.08
CA PRO A 294 -14.38 -1.94 4.26
C PRO A 294 -13.89 -1.98 2.81
N HIS A 295 -14.02 -3.15 2.17
CA HIS A 295 -13.78 -3.27 0.75
C HIS A 295 -14.87 -2.53 -0.03
N LEU A 296 -14.49 -1.48 -0.76
CA LEU A 296 -15.39 -0.88 -1.74
C LEU A 296 -15.69 -1.91 -2.83
N SER A 297 -16.93 -1.89 -3.32
CA SER A 297 -17.31 -2.65 -4.50
C SER A 297 -16.67 -2.09 -5.77
N ASP A 298 -16.77 -2.86 -6.85
CA ASP A 298 -16.39 -2.53 -8.22
C ASP A 298 -17.60 -2.56 -9.17
N SER A 299 -18.80 -2.61 -8.61
CA SER A 299 -20.05 -2.84 -9.33
C SER A 299 -20.56 -1.59 -10.06
N VAL A 300 -20.27 -0.38 -9.56
CA VAL A 300 -20.83 0.86 -10.13
C VAL A 300 -20.34 1.08 -11.56
N ALA A 301 -19.03 0.98 -11.81
CA ALA A 301 -18.49 1.10 -13.17
C ALA A 301 -19.06 0.04 -14.12
N THR A 302 -19.19 -1.20 -13.63
CA THR A 302 -19.78 -2.31 -14.38
C THR A 302 -21.21 -1.99 -14.79
N ILE A 303 -22.02 -1.47 -13.85
CA ILE A 303 -23.41 -1.05 -14.11
C ILE A 303 -23.45 0.10 -15.12
N LEU A 304 -22.59 1.10 -14.99
CA LEU A 304 -22.55 2.25 -15.91
C LEU A 304 -22.13 1.88 -17.33
N ASN A 305 -21.31 0.83 -17.50
CA ASN A 305 -20.85 0.39 -18.82
C ASN A 305 -21.90 -0.44 -19.59
N ALA A 306 -22.79 -1.14 -18.89
CA ALA A 306 -23.84 -1.96 -19.51
C ALA A 306 -25.20 -1.82 -18.79
N PRO A 307 -25.75 -0.60 -18.66
CA PRO A 307 -26.84 -0.32 -17.73
C PRO A 307 -28.14 -1.06 -18.06
N ARG A 308 -28.36 -1.38 -19.34
CA ARG A 308 -29.53 -2.14 -19.80
C ARG A 308 -29.50 -3.61 -19.40
N GLU A 309 -28.31 -4.20 -19.26
CA GLU A 309 -28.15 -5.61 -18.83
C GLU A 309 -28.40 -5.80 -17.33
N PHE A 310 -28.32 -4.71 -16.58
CA PHE A 310 -28.48 -4.71 -15.13
C PHE A 310 -29.84 -4.19 -14.66
N ASP A 311 -30.68 -3.70 -15.58
CA ASP A 311 -32.00 -3.17 -15.26
C ASP A 311 -32.85 -4.19 -14.46
N GLY A 312 -33.45 -3.73 -13.36
CA GLY A 312 -34.23 -4.54 -12.43
C GLY A 312 -33.42 -5.48 -11.51
N ARG A 313 -32.09 -5.58 -11.67
CA ARG A 313 -31.26 -6.46 -10.82
C ARG A 313 -30.89 -5.76 -9.51
N GLN A 314 -30.85 -6.55 -8.44
CA GLN A 314 -30.42 -6.10 -7.12
C GLN A 314 -28.90 -6.24 -6.95
N PHE A 315 -28.28 -5.25 -6.33
CA PHE A 315 -26.86 -5.22 -5.98
C PHE A 315 -26.66 -4.88 -4.49
N ASP A 316 -25.53 -5.33 -3.95
CA ASP A 316 -25.03 -4.96 -2.62
C ASP A 316 -23.71 -4.22 -2.83
N ILE A 317 -23.76 -2.90 -2.75
CA ILE A 317 -22.69 -1.97 -3.13
C ILE A 317 -22.09 -1.40 -1.86
N ILE A 318 -20.77 -1.44 -1.74
CA ILE A 318 -20.06 -0.77 -0.66
C ILE A 318 -19.30 0.40 -1.27
N GLY A 319 -19.62 1.61 -0.85
CA GLY A 319 -19.10 2.83 -1.46
C GLY A 319 -19.12 4.01 -0.49
N TYR A 320 -18.55 5.13 -0.90
CA TYR A 320 -18.74 6.39 -0.21
C TYR A 320 -20.11 6.96 -0.51
N PHE A 321 -20.79 7.43 0.53
CA PHE A 321 -21.77 8.47 0.37
C PHE A 321 -21.10 9.71 -0.23
N ARG A 322 -21.67 10.33 -1.26
CA ARG A 322 -21.15 11.56 -1.91
C ARG A 322 -22.12 12.74 -1.85
N GLY A 323 -23.15 12.62 -1.02
CA GLY A 323 -24.16 13.67 -0.86
C GLY A 323 -24.84 14.02 -2.18
N TRP A 324 -25.18 15.29 -2.37
CA TRP A 324 -25.74 15.82 -3.62
C TRP A 324 -24.67 16.07 -4.68
N ASN A 325 -23.85 15.04 -4.94
CA ASN A 325 -22.75 15.08 -5.91
C ASN A 325 -21.76 16.22 -5.63
N VAL A 326 -21.35 16.42 -4.37
CA VAL A 326 -20.52 17.57 -3.95
C VAL A 326 -19.13 17.62 -4.62
N TYR A 327 -18.72 16.51 -5.24
CA TYR A 327 -17.47 16.36 -6.02
C TYR A 327 -17.68 16.31 -7.55
N GLY A 328 -18.94 16.30 -8.04
CA GLY A 328 -19.23 16.23 -9.47
C GLY A 328 -18.81 14.92 -10.14
N GLU A 329 -18.75 13.82 -9.40
CA GLU A 329 -18.28 12.51 -9.88
C GLU A 329 -19.37 11.77 -10.67
N ALA A 330 -20.64 11.88 -10.27
CA ALA A 330 -21.75 11.27 -10.99
C ALA A 330 -22.09 12.05 -12.26
N ARG A 331 -22.34 11.34 -13.36
CA ARG A 331 -22.67 11.93 -14.67
C ARG A 331 -24.12 12.40 -14.73
N GLY A 332 -24.33 13.60 -15.24
CA GLY A 332 -25.66 14.15 -15.51
C GLY A 332 -26.35 14.76 -14.28
N ASN A 333 -27.63 15.11 -14.46
CA ASN A 333 -28.48 15.65 -13.42
C ASN A 333 -29.18 14.52 -12.62
N PRO A 334 -29.61 14.79 -11.38
CA PRO A 334 -30.44 13.87 -10.61
C PRO A 334 -31.64 13.36 -11.43
N PRO A 335 -31.80 12.02 -11.58
CA PRO A 335 -32.73 11.44 -12.55
C PRO A 335 -34.20 11.43 -12.10
N VAL A 336 -34.46 11.42 -10.79
CA VAL A 336 -35.82 11.31 -10.23
C VAL A 336 -36.19 12.58 -9.48
N SER A 337 -35.33 13.06 -8.59
CA SER A 337 -35.59 14.23 -7.77
C SER A 337 -34.32 15.00 -7.45
N ARG A 338 -34.45 16.29 -7.11
CA ARG A 338 -33.31 17.09 -6.60
C ARG A 338 -32.71 16.56 -5.29
N ASN A 339 -33.39 15.62 -4.63
CA ASN A 339 -32.94 15.01 -3.39
C ASN A 339 -32.19 13.68 -3.65
N ASP A 340 -32.05 13.25 -4.90
CA ASP A 340 -31.22 12.09 -5.22
C ASP A 340 -29.77 12.41 -4.81
N TRP A 341 -29.12 11.44 -4.21
CA TRP A 341 -27.78 11.55 -3.68
C TRP A 341 -26.85 10.61 -4.45
N VAL A 342 -25.55 10.69 -4.25
CA VAL A 342 -24.57 9.91 -5.03
C VAL A 342 -23.88 8.89 -4.13
N ILE A 343 -23.68 7.69 -4.64
CA ILE A 343 -22.73 6.72 -4.10
C ILE A 343 -21.55 6.60 -5.07
N ALA A 344 -20.33 6.51 -4.54
CA ALA A 344 -19.13 6.24 -5.31
C ALA A 344 -18.41 5.00 -4.78
N ASP A 345 -18.05 4.05 -5.64
CA ASP A 345 -17.23 2.90 -5.28
C ASP A 345 -15.80 3.05 -5.83
N ALA A 346 -15.03 1.96 -5.91
CA ALA A 346 -13.64 2.04 -6.38
C ALA A 346 -13.51 2.55 -7.82
N ASN A 347 -14.53 2.38 -8.66
CA ASN A 347 -14.42 2.55 -10.10
C ASN A 347 -15.45 3.52 -10.71
N GLY A 348 -16.43 4.01 -9.95
CA GLY A 348 -17.39 4.97 -10.48
C GLY A 348 -18.33 5.57 -9.44
N ALA A 349 -19.13 6.54 -9.88
CA ALA A 349 -20.14 7.21 -9.08
C ALA A 349 -21.50 7.24 -9.79
N MET A 350 -22.58 7.03 -9.05
CA MET A 350 -23.92 6.88 -9.60
C MET A 350 -24.97 7.48 -8.66
N TYR A 351 -26.00 8.08 -9.25
CA TYR A 351 -27.13 8.61 -8.48
C TYR A 351 -27.93 7.48 -7.85
N VAL A 352 -28.36 7.74 -6.62
CA VAL A 352 -29.19 6.89 -5.78
C VAL A 352 -30.45 7.67 -5.43
N THR A 353 -31.60 7.06 -5.67
CA THR A 353 -32.91 7.56 -5.24
C THR A 353 -33.45 6.73 -4.07
N GLY A 354 -34.42 7.26 -3.35
CA GLY A 354 -35.04 6.61 -2.19
C GLY A 354 -34.40 7.01 -0.86
N ALA A 355 -34.30 6.05 0.06
CA ALA A 355 -33.87 6.33 1.43
C ALA A 355 -32.40 6.79 1.49
N MET A 356 -32.18 7.98 2.07
CA MET A 356 -30.85 8.51 2.36
C MET A 356 -30.31 7.89 3.67
N PRO A 357 -29.00 7.66 3.81
CA PRO A 357 -28.40 7.26 5.09
C PRO A 357 -28.74 8.29 6.19
N ARG A 358 -29.26 7.80 7.32
CA ARG A 358 -29.69 8.66 8.44
C ARG A 358 -28.48 9.31 9.10
N GLY A 359 -28.59 10.59 9.43
CA GLY A 359 -27.56 11.33 10.16
C GLY A 359 -26.40 11.85 9.31
N LEU A 360 -26.44 11.66 7.99
CA LEU A 360 -25.49 12.28 7.05
C LEU A 360 -26.13 13.50 6.39
N ASP A 361 -25.39 14.60 6.33
CA ASP A 361 -25.74 15.81 5.59
C ASP A 361 -25.30 15.68 4.12
N PRO A 362 -26.23 15.67 3.14
CA PRO A 362 -25.88 15.54 1.73
C PRO A 362 -25.12 16.73 1.15
N SER A 363 -25.04 17.86 1.87
CA SER A 363 -24.23 19.01 1.48
C SER A 363 -22.83 19.03 2.13
N SER A 364 -22.61 18.17 3.13
CA SER A 364 -21.34 18.09 3.86
C SER A 364 -20.27 17.35 3.06
N ARG A 365 -19.16 18.04 2.78
CA ARG A 365 -17.97 17.40 2.19
C ARG A 365 -17.29 16.41 3.14
N ALA A 366 -17.45 16.59 4.45
CA ALA A 366 -16.91 15.68 5.46
C ALA A 366 -17.68 14.36 5.44
N ASP A 367 -19.02 14.44 5.41
CA ASP A 367 -19.91 13.27 5.41
C ASP A 367 -19.81 12.51 4.08
N ALA A 368 -19.44 13.20 3.00
CA ALA A 368 -19.22 12.66 1.67
C ALA A 368 -18.01 11.69 1.56
N TRP A 369 -17.36 11.33 2.68
CA TRP A 369 -16.37 10.25 2.76
C TRP A 369 -16.83 9.08 3.64
N THR A 370 -18.07 9.11 4.11
CA THR A 370 -18.64 8.05 4.93
C THR A 370 -18.86 6.81 4.07
N VAL A 371 -18.25 5.69 4.47
CA VAL A 371 -18.47 4.40 3.81
C VAL A 371 -19.84 3.87 4.21
N ILE A 372 -20.64 3.50 3.22
CA ILE A 372 -21.97 2.93 3.38
C ILE A 372 -22.08 1.62 2.61
N ARG A 373 -22.94 0.73 3.09
CA ARG A 373 -23.43 -0.45 2.37
C ARG A 373 -24.83 -0.14 1.85
N LEU A 374 -25.00 -0.22 0.55
CA LEU A 374 -26.23 0.06 -0.17
C LEU A 374 -26.72 -1.23 -0.82
N ARG A 375 -27.90 -1.70 -0.41
CA ARG A 375 -28.67 -2.65 -1.21
C ARG A 375 -29.63 -1.87 -2.09
N ALA A 376 -29.48 -1.99 -3.39
CA ALA A 376 -30.26 -1.22 -4.35
C ALA A 376 -30.66 -2.06 -5.56
N VAL A 377 -31.71 -1.61 -6.26
CA VAL A 377 -32.10 -2.14 -7.57
C VAL A 377 -31.63 -1.15 -8.63
N VAL A 378 -31.05 -1.63 -9.72
CA VAL A 378 -30.66 -0.78 -10.86
C VAL A 378 -31.91 -0.47 -11.68
N ASN A 379 -32.12 0.82 -11.99
CA ASN A 379 -33.18 1.28 -12.88
C ASN A 379 -32.56 1.98 -14.09
N TYR A 380 -32.85 1.46 -15.28
CA TYR A 380 -32.45 2.06 -16.55
C TYR A 380 -33.47 3.12 -16.98
N VAL A 381 -32.97 4.31 -17.31
CA VAL A 381 -33.75 5.43 -17.87
C VAL A 381 -33.47 5.50 -19.36
N ARG A 382 -34.48 5.88 -20.16
CA ARG A 382 -34.30 6.13 -21.60
C ARG A 382 -33.14 7.12 -21.80
N LEU A 383 -32.36 6.94 -22.87
CA LEU A 383 -31.14 7.71 -23.22
C LEU A 383 -29.81 7.25 -22.57
N GLY A 384 -29.74 6.01 -22.07
CA GLY A 384 -28.46 5.42 -21.68
C GLY A 384 -28.00 5.75 -20.26
N THR A 385 -28.81 6.47 -19.49
CA THR A 385 -28.53 6.76 -18.07
C THR A 385 -29.20 5.73 -17.17
N SER A 386 -28.56 5.35 -16.08
CA SER A 386 -29.14 4.50 -15.03
C SER A 386 -29.01 5.16 -13.66
N HIS A 387 -29.80 4.71 -12.71
CA HIS A 387 -29.68 5.08 -11.30
C HIS A 387 -29.98 3.89 -10.38
N LEU A 388 -29.65 4.04 -9.11
CA LEU A 388 -29.87 3.03 -8.09
C LEU A 388 -31.09 3.41 -7.25
N GLU A 389 -32.04 2.51 -7.08
CA GLU A 389 -33.14 2.69 -6.13
C GLU A 389 -32.80 1.99 -4.82
N ALA A 390 -32.53 2.79 -3.78
CA ALA A 390 -32.13 2.29 -2.47
C ALA A 390 -33.24 1.47 -1.82
N ARG A 391 -32.95 0.21 -1.51
CA ARG A 391 -33.80 -0.69 -0.70
C ARG A 391 -33.38 -0.68 0.77
N ARG A 392 -32.07 -0.61 1.02
CA ARG A 392 -31.51 -0.51 2.38
C ARG A 392 -30.17 0.22 2.32
N VAL A 393 -29.95 1.10 3.29
CA VAL A 393 -28.68 1.81 3.47
C VAL A 393 -28.20 1.58 4.90
N GLU A 394 -26.94 1.20 5.04
CA GLU A 394 -26.27 0.98 6.31
C GLU A 394 -24.96 1.76 6.32
N ILE A 395 -24.74 2.56 7.37
CA ILE A 395 -23.47 3.26 7.54
C ILE A 395 -22.46 2.24 8.06
N LEU A 396 -21.42 1.97 7.27
CA LEU A 396 -20.28 1.15 7.69
C LEU A 396 -19.29 2.04 8.44
N GLN A 397 -19.74 2.64 9.54
CA GLN A 397 -18.80 3.18 10.49
C GLN A 397 -18.11 1.98 11.12
N THR A 398 -16.78 1.92 11.00
CA THR A 398 -15.98 1.22 11.99
C THR A 398 -16.31 1.91 13.31
N VAL A 399 -17.21 1.32 14.10
CA VAL A 399 -17.60 1.85 15.40
C VAL A 399 -16.39 1.66 16.30
N ILE A 400 -15.45 2.60 16.23
CA ILE A 400 -14.55 2.82 17.36
C ILE A 400 -15.47 3.47 18.37
N ALA A 401 -16.04 2.65 19.26
CA ALA A 401 -16.87 3.14 20.35
C ALA A 401 -16.09 4.26 21.02
N THR A 402 -16.51 5.50 20.84
CA THR A 402 -15.91 6.63 21.55
C THR A 402 -16.13 6.30 23.02
N PRO A 403 -15.07 6.12 23.82
CA PRO A 403 -15.27 5.90 25.25
C PRO A 403 -16.11 7.06 25.75
N THR A 404 -17.30 6.76 26.29
CA THR A 404 -18.14 7.75 26.95
C THR A 404 -17.22 8.51 27.93
N PRO A 405 -17.10 9.84 27.84
CA PRO A 405 -16.19 10.60 28.69
C PRO A 405 -16.57 10.42 30.16
N GLY A 406 -15.94 9.45 30.82
CA GLY A 406 -16.07 9.22 32.25
C GLY A 406 -15.17 10.21 32.97
N ALA A 407 -15.80 11.16 33.65
CA ALA A 407 -15.22 12.12 34.60
C ALA A 407 -14.23 13.14 34.01
N SER A 408 -14.69 14.40 34.02
CA SER A 408 -13.92 15.62 33.82
C SER A 408 -12.67 15.65 34.72
N LEU A 409 -11.49 15.56 34.13
CA LEU A 409 -10.28 16.08 34.74
C LEU A 409 -10.25 17.58 34.51
N THR A 410 -10.36 18.35 35.59
CA THR A 410 -10.25 19.80 35.59
C THR A 410 -8.90 20.20 34.99
N PRO A 411 -8.84 20.95 33.87
CA PRO A 411 -7.58 21.39 33.31
C PRO A 411 -6.93 22.41 34.26
N THR A 412 -5.67 22.13 34.64
CA THR A 412 -4.79 23.11 35.29
C THR A 412 -4.45 24.20 34.26
N PRO A 413 -4.63 25.50 34.57
CA PRO A 413 -4.39 26.57 33.60
C PRO A 413 -2.89 26.72 33.32
N LEU A 414 -2.48 26.46 32.08
CA LEU A 414 -1.14 26.76 31.59
C LEU A 414 -1.11 28.18 31.00
N ALA A 415 -0.08 28.95 31.39
CA ALA A 415 0.07 30.37 31.11
C ALA A 415 -0.05 30.73 29.62
N THR A 416 -0.95 31.67 29.33
CA THR A 416 -1.14 32.33 28.04
C THR A 416 0.13 33.10 27.64
N ARG A 417 0.82 32.66 26.58
CA ARG A 417 1.64 33.55 25.75
C ARG A 417 0.92 33.73 24.42
N THR A 418 0.49 34.95 24.16
CA THR A 418 -0.13 35.38 22.91
C THR A 418 0.96 35.62 21.85
N PRO A 419 1.02 34.86 20.75
CA PRO A 419 1.71 35.31 19.56
C PRO A 419 0.79 36.22 18.74
N THR A 420 1.20 37.47 18.55
CA THR A 420 0.61 38.38 17.57
C THR A 420 1.00 37.89 16.17
N ILE A 421 0.07 37.23 15.47
CA ILE A 421 0.22 36.89 14.05
C ILE A 421 -0.34 38.04 13.22
N ALA A 422 0.53 38.71 12.47
CA ALA A 422 0.14 39.72 11.50
C ALA A 422 -0.62 39.07 10.33
N LEU A 423 -1.78 39.63 9.99
CA LEU A 423 -2.63 39.21 8.89
C LEU A 423 -1.91 39.46 7.55
N ALA A 424 -1.40 38.40 6.93
CA ALA A 424 -0.83 38.48 5.58
C ALA A 424 -1.97 38.65 4.56
N THR A 425 -1.91 39.74 3.81
CA THR A 425 -2.83 40.04 2.71
C THR A 425 -2.68 39.00 1.60
N ALA A 426 -3.77 38.30 1.27
CA ALA A 426 -3.78 37.26 0.24
C ALA A 426 -3.41 37.85 -1.13
N THR A 427 -2.22 37.51 -1.62
CA THR A 427 -1.80 37.81 -2.99
C THR A 427 -2.57 36.89 -3.94
N ARG A 428 -3.39 37.48 -4.80
CA ARG A 428 -4.19 36.79 -5.83
C ARG A 428 -3.27 35.88 -6.66
N ALA A 429 -3.52 34.57 -6.64
CA ALA A 429 -2.79 33.63 -7.48
C ALA A 429 -2.95 34.03 -8.96
N PRO A 430 -1.86 34.05 -9.76
CA PRO A 430 -1.95 34.40 -11.16
C PRO A 430 -2.90 33.46 -11.87
N THR A 431 -3.89 34.02 -12.56
CA THR A 431 -4.81 33.27 -13.41
C THR A 431 -3.98 32.58 -14.50
N ARG A 432 -3.77 31.26 -14.37
CA ARG A 432 -3.12 30.48 -15.43
C ARG A 432 -3.98 30.54 -16.69
N THR A 433 -3.39 30.99 -17.78
CA THR A 433 -3.98 30.86 -19.11
C THR A 433 -4.21 29.37 -19.40
N PRO A 434 -5.44 28.95 -19.76
CA PRO A 434 -5.72 27.55 -20.05
C PRO A 434 -4.86 27.08 -21.23
N ILE A 435 -4.16 25.95 -21.04
CA ILE A 435 -3.34 25.34 -22.09
C ILE A 435 -4.29 24.49 -22.94
N VAL A 436 -4.54 24.92 -24.18
CA VAL A 436 -5.36 24.14 -25.11
C VAL A 436 -4.52 23.02 -25.73
N ILE A 437 -4.91 21.77 -25.52
CA ILE A 437 -4.27 20.59 -26.09
C ILE A 437 -4.93 20.25 -27.43
N ASN A 438 -4.32 20.71 -28.52
CA ASN A 438 -4.83 20.54 -29.89
C ASN A 438 -4.06 19.51 -30.73
N SER A 439 -3.06 18.84 -30.16
CA SER A 439 -2.26 17.82 -30.86
C SER A 439 -1.86 16.67 -29.94
N GLN A 440 -1.54 15.54 -30.57
CA GLN A 440 -0.96 14.38 -29.89
C GLN A 440 0.31 14.75 -29.11
N ASP A 441 1.20 15.53 -29.72
CA ASP A 441 2.46 15.93 -29.08
C ASP A 441 2.22 16.84 -27.88
N ALA A 442 1.21 17.72 -27.95
CA ALA A 442 0.81 18.54 -26.81
C ALA A 442 0.26 17.67 -25.66
N ALA A 443 -0.52 16.62 -25.97
CA ALA A 443 -1.01 15.69 -24.95
C ALA A 443 0.14 14.92 -24.28
N ILE A 444 1.08 14.39 -25.09
CA ILE A 444 2.28 13.71 -24.58
C ILE A 444 3.12 14.67 -23.71
N ALA A 445 3.32 15.91 -24.16
CA ALA A 445 4.08 16.91 -23.42
C ALA A 445 3.39 17.29 -22.10
N ALA A 446 2.06 17.44 -22.10
CA ALA A 446 1.28 17.70 -20.89
C ALA A 446 1.41 16.56 -19.88
N ILE A 447 1.35 15.30 -20.35
CA ILE A 447 1.57 14.13 -19.51
C ILE A 447 2.99 14.14 -18.93
N LYS A 448 4.02 14.27 -19.75
CA LYS A 448 5.42 14.26 -19.28
C LYS A 448 5.75 15.41 -18.32
N THR A 449 5.11 16.56 -18.50
CA THR A 449 5.26 17.71 -17.60
C THR A 449 4.65 17.42 -16.22
N ARG A 450 3.53 16.68 -16.19
CA ARG A 450 2.84 16.35 -14.94
C ARG A 450 3.39 15.09 -14.26
N PHE A 451 3.89 14.13 -15.03
CA PHE A 451 4.38 12.83 -14.60
C PHE A 451 5.84 12.65 -15.06
N PRO A 452 6.82 13.28 -14.37
CA PRO A 452 8.23 13.26 -14.76
C PRO A 452 8.84 11.86 -14.75
N GLU A 453 8.27 10.91 -14.00
CA GLU A 453 8.71 9.51 -13.92
C GLU A 453 8.58 8.71 -15.23
N ILE A 454 7.78 9.20 -16.18
CA ILE A 454 7.64 8.61 -17.52
C ILE A 454 8.22 9.51 -18.62
N ALA A 455 8.87 10.62 -18.25
CA ALA A 455 9.41 11.56 -19.22
C ALA A 455 10.51 10.95 -20.10
N HIS A 456 11.23 9.95 -19.59
CA HIS A 456 12.29 9.23 -20.30
C HIS A 456 11.78 8.30 -21.41
N ILE A 457 10.52 7.85 -21.33
CA ILE A 457 9.90 6.96 -22.31
C ILE A 457 9.74 7.71 -23.64
N LYS A 458 10.21 7.12 -24.74
CA LYS A 458 10.17 7.73 -26.08
C LYS A 458 9.28 6.91 -27.01
N ALA A 459 8.62 7.60 -27.94
CA ALA A 459 7.92 6.94 -29.03
C ALA A 459 8.94 6.20 -29.91
N THR A 460 8.66 4.93 -30.18
CA THR A 460 9.53 4.08 -30.98
C THR A 460 8.98 3.98 -32.40
N PRO A 461 9.82 4.08 -33.45
CA PRO A 461 9.38 3.89 -34.82
C PRO A 461 8.68 2.54 -35.01
N ARG A 462 7.57 2.52 -35.77
CA ARG A 462 6.87 1.27 -36.08
C ARG A 462 7.81 0.27 -36.73
N GLY A 463 7.76 -0.98 -36.27
CA GLY A 463 8.59 -2.07 -36.77
C GLY A 463 9.97 -2.19 -36.11
N THR A 464 10.29 -1.34 -35.13
CA THR A 464 11.52 -1.51 -34.35
C THR A 464 11.42 -2.75 -33.46
N ILE A 465 12.21 -3.76 -33.77
CA ILE A 465 12.32 -4.98 -32.95
C ILE A 465 13.24 -4.68 -31.77
N GLY A 466 12.86 -5.12 -30.56
CA GLY A 466 13.68 -4.98 -29.35
C GLY A 466 13.67 -3.59 -28.70
N ALA A 467 12.66 -2.76 -29.00
CA ALA A 467 12.52 -1.48 -28.32
C ALA A 467 12.26 -1.66 -26.82
N THR A 468 12.89 -0.82 -26.00
CA THR A 468 12.71 -0.83 -24.54
C THR A 468 11.68 0.19 -24.05
N THR A 469 11.20 1.07 -24.93
CA THR A 469 10.14 2.04 -24.59
C THR A 469 9.23 2.27 -25.78
N ASN A 470 7.98 2.67 -25.57
CA ASN A 470 7.12 3.18 -26.62
C ASN A 470 6.05 4.12 -26.04
N ILE A 471 5.48 4.97 -26.91
CA ILE A 471 4.29 5.77 -26.60
C ILE A 471 3.26 5.46 -27.68
N THR A 472 2.10 4.95 -27.25
CA THR A 472 0.97 4.67 -28.12
C THR A 472 -0.12 5.68 -27.85
N VAL A 473 -0.55 6.40 -28.89
CA VAL A 473 -1.68 7.33 -28.80
C VAL A 473 -2.82 6.73 -29.58
N LEU A 474 -3.90 6.44 -28.87
CA LEU A 474 -5.09 5.85 -29.45
C LEU A 474 -5.92 6.95 -30.11
N ALA A 475 -6.75 6.56 -31.09
CA ALA A 475 -7.60 7.50 -31.80
C ALA A 475 -8.43 8.32 -30.79
N PRO A 476 -8.44 9.66 -30.89
CA PRO A 476 -9.12 10.50 -29.92
C PRO A 476 -10.61 10.18 -29.87
N ARG A 477 -11.17 10.07 -28.67
CA ARG A 477 -12.60 9.87 -28.42
C ARG A 477 -13.17 11.14 -27.83
N GLN A 478 -14.24 11.69 -28.41
CA GLN A 478 -15.09 12.70 -27.76
C GLN A 478 -14.33 13.88 -27.09
N ASN A 479 -13.29 14.43 -27.74
CA ASN A 479 -12.40 15.52 -27.24
C ASN A 479 -11.30 15.11 -26.23
N GLU A 480 -10.98 13.84 -26.10
CA GLU A 480 -9.90 13.35 -25.25
C GLU A 480 -8.80 12.65 -26.06
N TRP A 481 -7.57 12.74 -25.58
CA TRP A 481 -6.45 11.92 -26.04
C TRP A 481 -6.20 10.79 -25.06
N TRP A 482 -6.15 9.56 -25.56
CA TRP A 482 -5.85 8.38 -24.75
C TRP A 482 -4.42 7.95 -25.09
N VAL A 483 -3.54 8.02 -24.10
CA VAL A 483 -2.10 7.86 -24.29
C VAL A 483 -1.59 6.77 -23.37
N VAL A 484 -0.86 5.81 -23.94
CA VAL A 484 -0.21 4.72 -23.22
C VAL A 484 1.29 4.89 -23.33
N PHE A 485 1.95 4.96 -22.18
CA PHE A 485 3.40 4.89 -22.08
C PHE A 485 3.76 3.46 -21.71
N TRP A 486 4.76 2.88 -22.38
CA TRP A 486 5.24 1.55 -22.07
C TRP A 486 6.76 1.53 -21.97
N GLU A 487 7.26 0.77 -20.99
CA GLU A 487 8.67 0.46 -20.80
C GLU A 487 8.85 -1.05 -20.64
N GLY A 488 9.76 -1.60 -21.43
CA GLY A 488 10.24 -2.97 -21.38
C GLY A 488 11.62 -3.05 -20.72
N SER A 489 11.85 -4.06 -19.89
CA SER A 489 13.14 -4.35 -19.27
C SER A 489 13.44 -5.85 -19.29
N GLY A 490 14.72 -6.21 -19.33
CA GLY A 490 15.20 -7.58 -19.48
C GLY A 490 16.03 -7.76 -20.75
N ASP A 491 16.97 -8.69 -20.69
CA ASP A 491 17.96 -8.96 -21.73
C ASP A 491 17.76 -10.33 -22.41
N CYS A 492 16.67 -11.03 -22.08
CA CYS A 492 16.45 -12.39 -22.52
C CYS A 492 16.10 -12.45 -24.01
N PRO A 493 16.93 -13.10 -24.86
CA PRO A 493 16.65 -13.27 -26.28
C PRO A 493 15.39 -14.10 -26.56
N ALA A 494 14.90 -14.87 -25.58
CA ALA A 494 13.72 -15.71 -25.68
C ALA A 494 12.40 -14.95 -25.41
N GLY A 495 12.43 -13.61 -25.26
CA GLY A 495 11.22 -12.80 -25.09
C GLY A 495 10.72 -12.69 -23.65
N CYS A 496 11.56 -12.98 -22.66
CA CYS A 496 11.26 -12.76 -21.24
C CYS A 496 11.43 -11.27 -20.85
N ILE A 497 10.72 -10.38 -21.55
CA ILE A 497 10.78 -8.94 -21.31
C ILE A 497 9.69 -8.59 -20.30
N ASN A 498 10.10 -8.01 -19.19
CA ASN A 498 9.21 -7.41 -18.21
C ASN A 498 8.66 -6.12 -18.80
N ASN A 499 7.34 -5.96 -18.77
CA ASN A 499 6.68 -4.80 -19.34
C ASN A 499 5.93 -4.03 -18.26
N ARG A 500 5.95 -2.70 -18.35
CA ARG A 500 5.17 -1.81 -17.51
C ARG A 500 4.49 -0.74 -18.37
N TYR A 501 3.23 -0.48 -18.09
CA TYR A 501 2.35 0.36 -18.89
C TYR A 501 1.64 1.36 -17.99
N TRP A 502 1.57 2.61 -18.46
CA TRP A 502 0.85 3.69 -17.80
C TRP A 502 -0.16 4.28 -18.77
N TYR A 503 -1.42 4.32 -18.34
CA TYR A 503 -2.55 4.77 -19.15
C TYR A 503 -2.99 6.16 -18.70
N PHE A 504 -3.14 7.09 -19.63
CA PHE A 504 -3.58 8.46 -19.36
C PHE A 504 -4.68 8.90 -20.31
N VAL A 505 -5.59 9.71 -19.78
CA VAL A 505 -6.57 10.48 -20.54
C VAL A 505 -6.19 11.96 -20.44
N VAL A 506 -6.15 12.66 -21.58
CA VAL A 506 -5.88 14.10 -21.64
C VAL A 506 -7.03 14.82 -22.30
N ASP A 507 -7.68 15.69 -21.53
CA ASP A 507 -8.71 16.59 -22.01
C ASP A 507 -8.12 17.71 -22.87
N ARG A 508 -8.94 18.29 -23.76
CA ARG A 508 -8.54 19.45 -24.59
C ARG A 508 -8.16 20.70 -23.79
N ASP A 509 -8.57 20.80 -22.54
CA ASP A 509 -8.24 21.91 -21.64
C ASP A 509 -6.90 21.74 -20.91
N GLY A 510 -6.17 20.65 -21.18
CA GLY A 510 -4.88 20.36 -20.56
C GLY A 510 -4.97 19.52 -19.29
N ARG A 511 -6.16 19.11 -18.87
CA ARG A 511 -6.30 18.21 -17.74
C ARG A 511 -5.84 16.80 -18.12
N VAL A 512 -4.78 16.35 -17.45
CA VAL A 512 -4.28 14.97 -17.56
C VAL A 512 -4.79 14.15 -16.38
N THR A 513 -5.39 12.99 -16.65
CA THR A 513 -5.92 12.07 -15.64
C THR A 513 -5.29 10.68 -15.82
N PRO A 514 -4.65 10.09 -14.80
CA PRO A 514 -4.19 8.71 -14.87
C PRO A 514 -5.39 7.76 -14.90
N ALA A 515 -5.39 6.81 -15.84
CA ALA A 515 -6.48 5.85 -16.04
C ALA A 515 -6.16 4.47 -15.45
N GLY A 516 -4.88 4.11 -15.33
CA GLY A 516 -4.46 2.84 -14.75
C GLY A 516 -2.97 2.58 -14.95
N GLU A 517 -2.54 1.45 -14.42
CA GLU A 517 -1.21 0.89 -14.63
C GLU A 517 -1.34 -0.63 -14.82
N TYR A 518 -0.52 -1.19 -15.70
CA TYR A 518 -0.41 -2.64 -15.88
C TYR A 518 1.06 -3.03 -15.94
N SER A 519 1.40 -4.17 -15.35
CA SER A 519 2.75 -4.73 -15.46
C SER A 519 2.70 -6.23 -15.64
N ARG A 520 3.66 -6.74 -16.41
CA ARG A 520 3.84 -8.16 -16.70
C ARG A 520 5.31 -8.48 -16.46
N VAL A 521 5.59 -9.21 -15.38
CA VAL A 521 6.95 -9.51 -14.91
C VAL A 521 7.21 -11.00 -15.03
N PHE A 522 8.26 -11.38 -15.74
CA PHE A 522 8.69 -12.77 -15.86
C PHE A 522 9.35 -13.23 -14.55
N ILE A 523 8.84 -14.31 -13.99
CA ILE A 523 9.34 -14.96 -12.77
C ILE A 523 10.09 -16.22 -13.20
N ALA A 524 11.42 -16.15 -13.19
CA ALA A 524 12.30 -17.20 -13.72
C ALA A 524 12.08 -18.54 -13.02
N GLU A 525 11.84 -18.53 -11.71
CA GLU A 525 11.62 -19.73 -10.90
C GLU A 525 10.35 -20.49 -11.31
N LYS A 526 9.35 -19.77 -11.83
CA LYS A 526 8.06 -20.32 -12.25
C LYS A 526 7.99 -20.55 -13.77
N ASN A 527 8.98 -20.04 -14.52
CA ASN A 527 8.93 -19.95 -15.97
C ASN A 527 7.59 -19.37 -16.47
N ALA A 528 7.08 -18.35 -15.77
CA ALA A 528 5.76 -17.79 -16.00
C ALA A 528 5.78 -16.27 -15.77
N PHE A 529 4.80 -15.58 -16.32
CA PHE A 529 4.60 -14.16 -16.06
C PHE A 529 3.64 -13.96 -14.89
N GLU A 530 4.02 -13.06 -13.97
CA GLU A 530 3.12 -12.48 -12.99
C GLU A 530 2.59 -11.16 -13.53
N GLU A 531 1.27 -11.02 -13.53
CA GLU A 531 0.58 -9.84 -14.05
C GLU A 531 -0.01 -9.05 -12.88
N LYS A 532 0.10 -7.72 -12.93
CA LYS A 532 -0.50 -6.80 -11.96
C LYS A 532 -1.25 -5.70 -12.69
N GLY A 533 -2.47 -5.42 -12.23
CA GLY A 533 -3.38 -4.51 -12.90
C GLY A 533 -4.19 -5.22 -13.99
N SER A 534 -4.80 -4.44 -14.89
CA SER A 534 -5.49 -4.98 -16.06
C SER A 534 -5.13 -4.15 -17.28
N PRO A 535 -4.83 -4.78 -18.43
CA PRO A 535 -4.51 -4.04 -19.64
C PRO A 535 -5.71 -3.23 -20.09
N MET A 536 -5.47 -2.01 -20.57
CA MET A 536 -6.54 -1.10 -20.96
C MET A 536 -6.49 -0.79 -22.45
N TRP A 537 -7.67 -0.59 -23.04
CA TRP A 537 -7.84 -0.08 -24.41
C TRP A 537 -7.19 -0.94 -25.51
N GLY A 538 -7.05 -2.25 -25.26
CA GLY A 538 -6.43 -3.18 -26.20
C GLY A 538 -4.91 -3.03 -26.30
N VAL A 539 -4.29 -2.25 -25.39
CA VAL A 539 -2.84 -2.21 -25.21
C VAL A 539 -2.54 -3.04 -23.96
N PRO A 540 -1.73 -4.12 -24.11
CA PRO A 540 -1.30 -4.94 -22.99
C PRO A 540 -0.47 -4.18 -21.97
#